data_AF-A0A920DMT3-F1
#
_entry.id   AF-A0A920DMT3-F1
#
_cell.length_a   1.000
_cell.length_b   1.000
_cell.length_c   1.000
_cell.angle_alpha   90.00
_cell.angle_beta   90.00
_cell.angle_gamma   90.00
#
_symmetry.space_group_name_H-M   'P 1'
#
loop_
_entity.id
_entity.type
_entity.pdbx_description
1 polymer ?
#
loop_
_entity_poly.entity_id
_entity_poly.type
_entity_poly.pdbx_seq_one_letter_code
_entity_poly.pdbx_strand_id
1 'polypeptide(L)'
;MISLKQKGHIRYAKVQGYWTRATLNRGIFPTDGTLNQVSFQTTLPGSTLNYYRVDYKNEFYYPFDNDLVFKAASRFGYTGVYGDSEIPPYFENFYAGGPYSIKGYESNSLGPRITPVPCYGMIH
;
A
#
# COMPACT_ATOMS: atom_id res chain seq x y z
N MET A 1 1.56 18.57 -18.30
CA MET A 1 0.12 18.82 -18.06
C MET A 1 -0.62 17.59 -18.54
N ILE A 2 -1.02 16.67 -17.66
CA ILE A 2 -1.83 15.51 -18.06
C ILE A 2 -3.18 15.65 -17.36
N SER A 3 -4.11 16.28 -18.07
CA SER A 3 -5.50 16.40 -17.67
C SER A 3 -6.22 15.13 -18.12
N LEU A 4 -6.48 14.19 -17.20
CA LEU A 4 -7.33 13.03 -17.49
C LEU A 4 -8.76 13.36 -17.11
N LYS A 5 -9.54 13.61 -18.15
CA LYS A 5 -10.96 13.93 -18.14
C LYS A 5 -11.77 12.72 -17.65
N GLN A 6 -11.90 12.53 -16.34
CA GLN A 6 -12.91 11.60 -15.78
C GLN A 6 -14.29 12.26 -15.87
N LYS A 7 -14.91 12.22 -17.06
CA LYS A 7 -16.25 12.78 -17.30
C LYS A 7 -17.27 11.65 -17.39
N GLY A 8 -17.89 11.31 -16.26
CA GLY A 8 -18.99 10.35 -16.16
C GLY A 8 -19.19 9.83 -14.74
N HIS A 9 -20.43 9.50 -14.35
CA HIS A 9 -20.72 8.84 -13.08
C HIS A 9 -19.95 7.51 -12.99
N ILE A 10 -18.96 7.42 -12.10
CA ILE A 10 -18.13 6.22 -11.95
C ILE A 10 -18.98 5.14 -11.26
N ARG A 11 -19.29 4.05 -11.96
CA ARG A 11 -19.97 2.88 -11.39
C ARG A 11 -19.03 1.69 -11.46
N TYR A 12 -18.62 1.22 -10.28
CA TYR A 12 -17.78 0.03 -10.16
C TYR A 12 -18.27 -0.82 -9.00
N ALA A 13 -18.20 -2.13 -9.18
CA ALA A 13 -18.42 -3.08 -8.11
C ALA A 13 -17.06 -3.65 -7.71
N LYS A 14 -16.86 -3.82 -6.40
CA LYS A 14 -15.56 -4.16 -5.80
C LYS A 14 -15.71 -5.39 -4.92
N VAL A 15 -14.79 -6.33 -5.11
CA VAL A 15 -14.64 -7.51 -4.27
C VAL A 15 -13.33 -7.39 -3.52
N GLN A 16 -13.37 -7.70 -2.23
CA GLN A 16 -12.19 -7.67 -1.36
C GLN A 16 -12.15 -8.93 -0.51
N GLY A 17 -10.96 -9.52 -0.41
CA GLY A 17 -10.66 -10.68 0.41
C GLY A 17 -9.46 -10.40 1.29
N TYR A 18 -9.50 -10.92 2.51
CA TYR A 18 -8.43 -10.76 3.49
C TYR A 18 -8.09 -12.13 4.07
N TRP A 19 -6.79 -12.41 4.15
CA TRP A 19 -6.28 -13.56 4.88
C TRP A 19 -5.29 -13.06 5.92
N THR A 20 -5.50 -13.47 7.17
CA THR A 20 -4.65 -13.10 8.29
C THR A 20 -4.23 -14.35 9.04
N ARG A 21 -2.93 -14.49 9.27
CA ARG A 21 -2.35 -15.52 10.12
C ARG A 21 -1.49 -14.84 11.19
N ALA A 22 -1.90 -14.97 12.44
CA ALA A 22 -1.18 -14.48 13.60
C ALA A 22 -0.71 -15.65 14.45
N THR A 23 0.60 -15.73 14.68
CA THR A 23 1.22 -16.66 15.63
C THR A 23 1.87 -15.90 16.78
N LEU A 24 1.46 -14.64 16.99
CA LEU A 24 1.98 -13.77 18.03
C LEU A 24 1.65 -14.33 19.41
N ASN A 25 2.63 -14.30 20.30
CA ASN A 25 2.47 -14.80 21.67
C ASN A 25 1.55 -13.94 22.54
N ARG A 26 1.35 -12.66 22.20
CA ARG A 26 0.45 -11.73 22.90
C ARG A 26 -0.02 -10.62 21.95
N GLY A 27 -1.19 -10.03 22.24
CA GLY A 27 -1.83 -9.03 21.37
C GLY A 27 -1.26 -7.61 21.47
N ILE A 28 -0.69 -7.24 22.62
CA ILE A 28 -0.08 -5.93 22.87
C ILE A 28 1.39 -6.15 23.22
N PHE A 29 2.28 -5.40 22.59
CA PHE A 29 3.74 -5.58 22.67
C PHE A 29 4.20 -7.04 22.47
N PRO A 30 3.95 -7.65 21.29
CA PRO A 30 4.41 -9.01 21.01
C PRO A 30 5.92 -9.13 21.16
N THR A 31 6.38 -10.26 21.71
CA THR A 31 7.82 -10.55 21.89
C THR A 31 8.30 -11.72 21.04
N ASP A 32 7.37 -12.54 20.55
CA ASP A 32 7.66 -13.71 19.72
C ASP A 32 6.50 -13.99 18.76
N GLY A 33 6.84 -14.55 17.61
CA GLY A 33 5.90 -14.99 16.58
C GLY A 33 5.80 -14.05 15.38
N THR A 34 4.79 -14.29 14.56
CA THR A 34 4.62 -13.61 13.27
C THR A 34 3.19 -13.17 13.04
N LEU A 35 3.04 -12.05 12.33
CA LEU A 35 1.78 -11.60 11.77
C LEU A 35 1.95 -11.51 10.26
N ASN A 36 1.15 -12.27 9.53
CA ASN A 36 1.10 -12.24 8.08
C ASN A 36 -0.32 -11.88 7.67
N GLN A 37 -0.46 -10.81 6.92
CA GLN A 37 -1.75 -10.34 6.43
C GLN A 37 -1.65 -10.10 4.94
N VAL A 38 -2.48 -10.78 4.17
CA VAL A 38 -2.65 -10.60 2.74
C VAL A 38 -4.03 -10.01 2.51
N SER A 39 -4.12 -8.94 1.74
CA SER A 39 -5.38 -8.42 1.27
C SER A 39 -5.36 -8.31 -0.24
N PHE A 40 -6.41 -8.83 -0.86
CA PHE A 40 -6.64 -8.79 -2.28
C PHE A 40 -7.92 -8.02 -2.55
N GLN A 41 -7.88 -7.10 -3.49
CA GLN A 41 -9.04 -6.32 -3.92
C GLN A 41 -9.08 -6.31 -5.43
N THR A 42 -10.24 -6.53 -6.02
CA THR A 42 -10.44 -6.43 -7.46
C THR A 42 -11.80 -5.84 -7.77
N THR A 43 -11.93 -5.25 -8.94
CA THR A 43 -13.22 -4.79 -9.46
C THR A 43 -13.90 -5.91 -10.25
N LEU A 44 -15.20 -5.80 -10.50
CA LEU A 44 -15.91 -6.78 -11.33
C LEU A 44 -15.88 -6.37 -12.80
N PRO A 45 -15.72 -7.33 -13.74
CA PRO A 45 -15.86 -7.06 -15.17
C PRO A 45 -17.20 -6.37 -15.47
N GLY A 46 -17.19 -5.35 -16.33
CA GLY A 46 -18.35 -4.48 -16.59
C GLY A 46 -18.40 -3.21 -15.73
N SER A 47 -17.43 -3.02 -14.84
CA SER A 47 -17.19 -1.75 -14.14
C SER A 47 -16.52 -0.73 -15.08
N THR A 48 -16.76 0.57 -14.86
CA THR A 48 -16.08 1.65 -15.61
C THR A 48 -14.56 1.65 -15.36
N LEU A 49 -14.11 1.01 -14.29
CA LEU A 49 -12.73 0.92 -13.86
C LEU A 49 -12.40 -0.51 -13.47
N ASN A 50 -11.36 -1.07 -14.08
CA ASN A 50 -10.93 -2.46 -13.91
C ASN A 50 -9.49 -2.50 -13.38
N TYR A 51 -9.37 -2.70 -12.08
CA TYR A 51 -8.10 -2.79 -11.35
C TYR A 51 -8.13 -3.89 -10.30
N TYR A 52 -6.94 -4.39 -9.98
CA TYR A 52 -6.69 -5.23 -8.83
C TYR A 52 -5.58 -4.63 -7.97
N ARG A 53 -5.64 -4.92 -6.68
CA ARG A 53 -4.71 -4.45 -5.67
C ARG A 53 -4.38 -5.61 -4.75
N VAL A 54 -3.10 -5.80 -4.52
CA VAL A 54 -2.55 -6.80 -3.61
C VAL A 54 -1.70 -6.08 -2.58
N ASP A 55 -1.95 -6.38 -1.32
CA ASP A 55 -1.27 -5.83 -0.16
C ASP A 55 -0.81 -7.00 0.70
N TYR A 56 0.48 -7.03 1.01
CA TYR A 56 1.06 -7.98 1.94
C TYR A 56 1.76 -7.24 3.06
N LYS A 57 1.34 -7.53 4.29
CA LYS A 57 1.94 -7.01 5.52
C LYS A 57 2.53 -8.17 6.30
N ASN A 58 3.79 -8.04 6.68
CA ASN A 58 4.48 -9.00 7.52
C ASN A 58 5.10 -8.28 8.74
N GLU A 59 4.87 -8.84 9.92
CA GLU A 59 5.61 -8.50 11.13
C GLU A 59 6.20 -9.78 11.72
N PHE A 60 7.49 -9.74 12.04
CA PHE A 60 8.25 -10.84 12.61
C PHE A 60 8.88 -10.35 13.92
N TYR A 61 8.68 -11.14 14.98
CA TYR A 61 9.22 -10.89 16.31
C TYR A 61 10.08 -12.08 16.72
N TYR A 62 11.29 -11.79 17.19
CA TYR A 62 12.21 -12.80 17.68
C TYR A 62 12.87 -12.34 18.98
N PRO A 63 12.70 -13.08 20.09
CA PRO A 63 13.38 -12.76 21.34
C PRO A 63 14.83 -13.23 21.27
N PHE A 64 15.79 -12.29 21.31
CA PHE A 64 17.21 -12.64 21.41
C PHE A 64 17.60 -12.97 22.85
N ASP A 65 17.13 -12.16 23.80
CA ASP A 65 17.32 -12.31 25.24
C ASP A 65 16.05 -11.83 25.96
N ASN A 66 15.95 -12.06 27.28
CA ASN A 66 14.76 -11.70 28.07
C ASN A 66 14.36 -10.21 27.98
N ASP A 67 15.32 -9.32 27.71
CA ASP A 67 15.10 -7.87 27.60
C ASP A 67 15.20 -7.32 26.16
N LEU A 68 15.62 -8.15 25.19
CA LEU A 68 15.88 -7.72 23.81
C LEU A 68 15.04 -8.52 22.81
N VAL A 69 14.12 -7.81 22.16
CA VAL A 69 13.27 -8.36 21.09
C VAL A 69 13.63 -7.68 19.78
N PHE A 70 13.92 -8.50 18.78
CA PHE A 70 14.02 -8.04 17.40
C PHE A 70 12.64 -7.99 16.76
N LYS A 71 12.35 -6.87 16.09
CA LYS A 71 11.17 -6.71 15.27
C LYS A 71 11.57 -6.36 13.84
N ALA A 72 11.13 -7.17 12.88
CA ALA A 72 11.15 -6.81 11.47
C ALA A 72 9.70 -6.57 11.00
N ALA A 73 9.46 -5.45 10.33
CA ALA A 73 8.18 -5.14 9.71
C ALA A 73 8.39 -4.82 8.24
N SER A 74 7.64 -5.48 7.37
CA SER A 74 7.68 -5.27 5.93
C SER A 74 6.27 -5.12 5.36
N ARG A 75 6.14 -4.28 4.33
CA ARG A 75 4.89 -4.07 3.62
C ARG A 75 5.16 -3.98 2.13
N PHE A 76 4.44 -4.80 1.37
CA PHE A 76 4.53 -4.85 -0.08
C PHE A 76 3.13 -4.59 -0.64
N GLY A 77 3.05 -3.66 -1.59
CA GLY A 77 1.80 -3.28 -2.24
C GLY A 77 1.99 -3.25 -3.74
N TYR A 78 1.05 -3.83 -4.48
CA TYR A 78 1.03 -3.79 -5.93
C TYR A 78 -0.39 -3.53 -6.43
N THR A 79 -0.53 -2.57 -7.35
CA THR A 79 -1.81 -2.25 -8.01
C THR A 79 -1.61 -2.36 -9.51
N GLY A 80 -2.47 -3.14 -10.17
CA GLY A 80 -2.48 -3.31 -11.61
C GLY A 80 -3.86 -3.03 -12.19
N VAL A 81 -3.90 -2.78 -13.49
CA VAL A 81 -5.13 -2.62 -14.26
C VAL A 81 -5.30 -3.76 -15.25
N TYR A 82 -6.54 -4.01 -15.65
CA TYR A 82 -6.87 -5.01 -16.67
C TYR A 82 -8.07 -4.55 -17.50
N GLY A 83 -8.32 -5.22 -18.62
CA GLY A 83 -9.39 -4.84 -19.55
C GLY A 83 -9.13 -3.45 -20.14
N ASP A 84 -10.17 -2.61 -20.13
CA ASP A 84 -10.15 -1.30 -20.79
C ASP A 84 -9.52 -0.17 -19.95
N SER A 85 -8.94 -0.49 -18.78
CA SER A 85 -8.26 0.49 -17.94
C SER A 85 -6.77 0.55 -18.25
N GLU A 86 -6.28 1.72 -18.68
CA GLU A 86 -4.87 1.91 -19.05
C GLU A 86 -3.97 2.29 -17.86
N ILE A 87 -4.54 2.94 -16.83
CA ILE A 87 -3.79 3.47 -15.69
C ILE A 87 -4.54 3.16 -14.39
N PRO A 88 -3.87 2.66 -13.34
CA PRO A 88 -4.49 2.43 -12.04
C PRO A 88 -5.06 3.73 -11.46
N PRO A 89 -6.21 3.66 -10.76
CA PRO A 89 -6.84 4.82 -10.16
C PRO A 89 -5.91 5.51 -9.15
N TYR A 90 -5.77 6.83 -9.27
CA TYR A 90 -4.89 7.63 -8.39
C TYR A 90 -5.26 7.54 -6.89
N PHE A 91 -6.51 7.23 -6.57
CA PHE A 91 -7.00 7.10 -5.19
C PHE A 91 -6.66 5.74 -4.55
N GLU A 92 -6.11 4.79 -5.30
CA GLU A 92 -5.62 3.49 -4.80
C GLU A 92 -4.09 3.41 -4.78
N ASN A 93 -3.42 4.55 -4.93
CA ASN A 93 -1.96 4.60 -4.86
C ASN A 93 -1.45 4.22 -3.47
N PHE A 94 -0.30 3.57 -3.45
CA PHE A 94 0.45 3.30 -2.24
C PHE A 94 1.25 4.51 -1.83
N TYR A 95 1.11 4.89 -0.56
CA TYR A 95 1.87 5.96 0.07
C TYR A 95 2.62 5.41 1.29
N ALA A 96 3.77 6.00 1.55
CA ALA A 96 4.56 5.77 2.75
C ALA A 96 4.99 7.11 3.38
N GLY A 97 5.41 7.03 4.63
CA GLY A 97 5.80 8.14 5.48
C GLY A 97 4.88 8.23 6.69
N GLY A 98 5.40 8.77 7.79
CA GLY A 98 4.70 8.86 9.06
C GLY A 98 4.95 7.68 9.99
N PRO A 99 4.38 7.73 11.21
CA PRO A 99 4.73 6.83 12.31
C PRO A 99 4.39 5.35 12.07
N TYR A 100 3.49 5.06 11.13
CA TYR A 100 2.99 3.71 10.84
C TYR A 100 3.62 3.06 9.62
N SER A 101 4.54 3.72 8.92
CA SER A 101 5.32 3.08 7.85
C SER A 101 6.82 3.37 7.97
N ILE A 102 7.25 4.61 7.73
CA ILE A 102 8.66 5.01 7.74
C ILE A 102 8.77 6.25 8.61
N LYS A 103 9.28 6.04 9.82
CA LYS A 103 9.56 7.13 10.77
C LYS A 103 10.61 8.07 10.19
N GLY A 104 10.50 9.36 10.51
CA GLY A 104 11.39 10.40 9.98
C GLY A 104 10.93 11.01 8.65
N TYR A 105 9.91 10.44 8.00
CA TYR A 105 9.24 11.05 6.85
C TYR A 105 7.86 11.57 7.24
N GLU A 106 7.43 12.65 6.59
CA GLU A 106 6.06 13.16 6.73
C GLU A 106 5.05 12.14 6.19
N SER A 107 3.87 12.08 6.81
CA SER A 107 2.79 11.16 6.43
C SER A 107 2.45 11.28 4.94
N ASN A 108 2.41 10.14 4.23
CA ASN A 108 2.14 10.05 2.79
C ASN A 108 3.08 10.83 1.87
N SER A 109 4.23 11.29 2.35
CA SER A 109 5.20 12.05 1.54
C SER A 109 5.98 11.21 0.53
N LEU A 110 6.05 9.90 0.74
CA LEU A 110 6.70 8.94 -0.15
C LEU A 110 5.65 8.28 -1.05
N GLY A 111 5.70 8.61 -2.34
CA GLY A 111 4.78 8.10 -3.35
C GLY A 111 4.82 8.97 -4.61
N PRO A 112 4.07 8.61 -5.65
CA PRO A 112 4.01 9.39 -6.89
C PRO A 112 3.51 10.82 -6.60
N ARG A 113 4.30 11.83 -6.96
CA ARG A 113 3.91 13.23 -6.85
C ARG A 113 3.13 13.66 -8.10
N ILE A 114 2.03 14.37 -7.89
CA ILE A 114 1.13 14.82 -8.97
C ILE A 114 1.79 15.91 -9.85
N THR A 115 2.80 16.62 -9.32
CA THR A 115 3.60 17.59 -10.07
C THR A 115 5.00 17.04 -10.29
N PRO A 116 5.52 17.03 -11.54
CA PRO A 116 6.96 16.90 -11.76
C PRO A 116 7.67 17.97 -10.93
N VAL A 117 8.77 17.62 -10.27
CA VAL A 117 9.67 18.65 -9.71
C VAL A 117 10.04 19.57 -10.87
N PRO A 118 9.79 20.89 -10.80
CA PRO A 118 10.25 21.79 -11.84
C PRO A 118 11.76 21.61 -11.93
N CYS A 119 12.24 21.13 -13.08
CA CYS A 119 13.66 21.11 -13.37
C CYS A 119 14.10 22.57 -13.42
N TYR A 120 14.62 23.10 -12.31
CA TYR A 120 15.36 24.34 -12.35
C TYR A 120 16.68 24.00 -13.04
N GLY A 121 16.70 24.18 -14.36
CA GLY A 121 17.95 24.13 -15.12
C GLY A 121 18.89 25.14 -14.48
N MET A 122 19.96 24.64 -13.86
CA MET A 122 21.10 25.48 -13.58
C MET A 122 21.67 25.92 -14.93
N ILE A 123 21.32 27.13 -15.31
CA ILE A 123 21.97 27.86 -16.40
C ILE A 123 23.41 28.09 -15.90
N HIS A 124 24.35 27.41 -16.52
CA HIS A 124 25.77 27.77 -16.49
C HIS A 124 26.07 28.49 -17.82
#